data_AF-A0A7G5BVK1-F1
#
_entry.id   AF-A0A7G5BVK1-F1
#
_cell.length_a   1.000
_cell.length_b   1.000
_cell.length_c   1.000
_cell.angle_alpha   90.00
_cell.angle_beta   90.00
_cell.angle_gamma   90.00
#
_symmetry.space_group_name_H-M   'P 1'
#
loop_
_entity.id
_entity.type
_entity.pdbx_description
1 polymer ?
#
loop_
_entity_poly.entity_id
_entity_poly.type
_entity_poly.pdbx_seq_one_letter_code
_entity_poly.pdbx_strand_id
1 'polypeptide(L)' 'MSKGGSVPFVSDEEAAARMGHCEQCQALQGGTTCRYCGCYVKIRTKLVDSRCPDPLSAKW' A
#
# COMPACT_ATOMS: atom_id res chain seq x y z
N MET A 1 -0.99 -17.94 23.43
CA MET A 1 -1.81 -17.96 22.19
C MET A 1 -2.16 -16.52 21.85
N SER A 2 -1.41 -15.88 20.96
CA SER A 2 -1.64 -14.47 20.63
C SER A 2 -2.90 -14.37 19.77
N LYS A 3 -3.90 -13.66 20.31
CA LYS A 3 -5.21 -13.43 19.71
C LYS A 3 -5.05 -12.81 18.32
N GLY A 4 -5.71 -13.40 17.33
CA GLY A 4 -5.84 -12.79 16.00
C GLY A 4 -6.57 -11.46 16.13
N GLY A 5 -5.83 -10.37 15.98
CA GLY A 5 -6.40 -9.03 15.87
C GLY A 5 -6.93 -8.83 14.44
N SER A 6 -8.14 -8.29 14.31
CA SER A 6 -8.64 -7.79 13.04
C SER A 6 -7.75 -6.64 12.58
N VAL A 7 -7.15 -6.75 11.40
CA VAL A 7 -6.38 -5.66 10.80
C VAL A 7 -7.36 -4.64 10.21
N PRO A 8 -7.34 -3.37 10.63
CA PRO A 8 -8.26 -2.36 10.12
C PRO A 8 -7.92 -1.97 8.68
N PHE A 9 -8.96 -1.76 7.87
CA PHE A 9 -8.83 -1.28 6.50
C PHE A 9 -9.36 0.14 6.33
N VAL A 10 -8.76 0.88 5.39
CA VAL A 10 -9.29 2.17 4.93
C VAL A 10 -10.55 1.95 4.08
N SER A 11 -11.25 3.02 3.71
CA SER A 11 -12.37 2.94 2.76
C SER A 11 -11.89 2.47 1.38
N ASP A 12 -12.80 1.89 0.59
CA ASP A 12 -12.48 1.47 -0.77
C ASP A 12 -12.05 2.65 -1.66
N GLU A 13 -12.63 3.83 -1.44
CA GLU A 13 -12.26 5.06 -2.14
C GLU A 13 -10.82 5.48 -1.84
N GLU A 14 -10.41 5.45 -0.57
CA GLU A 14 -9.03 5.77 -0.20
C GLU A 14 -8.06 4.69 -0.69
N ALA A 15 -8.41 3.41 -0.58
CA ALA A 15 -7.59 2.33 -1.12
C ALA A 15 -7.39 2.47 -2.64
N ALA A 16 -8.44 2.86 -3.37
CA ALA A 16 -8.39 3.12 -4.81
C ALA A 16 -7.51 4.33 -5.14
N ALA A 17 -7.64 5.43 -4.40
CA ALA A 17 -6.77 6.60 -4.57
C ALA A 17 -5.28 6.27 -4.34
N ARG A 18 -4.98 5.56 -3.24
CA ARG A 18 -3.64 5.05 -2.92
C ARG A 18 -3.10 4.11 -4.00
N MET A 19 -3.96 3.27 -4.58
CA MET A 19 -3.60 2.37 -5.68
C MET A 19 -3.29 3.15 -6.96
N GLY A 20 -4.07 4.17 -7.30
CA GLY A 20 -3.82 5.02 -8.47
C GLY A 20 -2.44 5.68 -8.44
N HIS A 21 -1.95 6.07 -7.26
CA HIS A 21 -0.57 6.53 -7.10
C HIS A 21 0.46 5.43 -7.38
N CYS A 22 0.18 4.18 -7.00
CA CYS A 22 1.07 3.05 -7.25
C CYS A 22 1.13 2.68 -8.74
N GLU A 23 -0.01 2.70 -9.44
CA GLU A 23 -0.11 2.39 -10.88
C GLU A 23 0.71 3.34 -11.76
N GLN A 24 0.88 4.58 -11.32
CA GLN A 24 1.71 5.59 -12.00
C GLN A 24 3.16 5.62 -11.51
N CYS A 25 3.50 4.79 -10.51
CA CYS A 25 4.79 4.85 -9.85
C CYS A 25 5.85 4.05 -10.62
N GLN A 26 6.99 4.66 -10.91
CA GLN A 26 8.15 3.99 -11.53
C GLN A 26 8.74 2.86 -10.66
N ALA A 27 8.38 2.83 -9.38
CA ALA A 27 8.78 1.80 -8.44
C ALA A 27 7.89 0.54 -8.46
N LEU A 28 6.76 0.56 -9.18
CA LEU A 28 5.87 -0.58 -9.27
C LEU A 28 6.43 -1.63 -10.25
N GLN A 29 6.80 -2.79 -9.71
CA GLN A 29 7.37 -3.90 -10.46
C GLN A 29 6.26 -4.90 -10.80
N GLY A 30 6.21 -5.31 -12.07
CA GLY A 30 5.23 -6.31 -12.54
C GLY A 30 3.78 -5.93 -12.25
N GLY A 31 3.47 -4.63 -12.17
CA GLY A 31 2.13 -4.10 -11.89
C GLY A 31 1.60 -4.37 -10.47
N THR A 32 2.41 -4.91 -9.55
CA THR A 32 1.89 -5.48 -8.30
C THR A 32 2.77 -5.28 -7.07
N THR A 33 4.09 -5.18 -7.23
CA THR A 33 5.04 -5.19 -6.11
C THR A 33 5.80 -3.87 -6.04
N CYS A 34 5.89 -3.26 -4.86
CA CYS A 34 6.69 -2.04 -4.69
C CYS A 34 8.18 -2.39 -4.55
N ARG A 35 9.06 -1.79 -5.36
CA ARG A 35 10.52 -2.01 -5.25
C ARG A 35 11.13 -1.58 -3.91
N TYR A 36 10.49 -0.64 -3.20
CA TYR A 36 11.06 -0.06 -1.98
C TYR A 36 10.80 -0.92 -0.75
N CYS A 37 9.63 -1.55 -0.65
CA CYS A 37 9.28 -2.41 0.50
C CYS A 37 9.09 -3.89 0.15
N GLY A 38 9.08 -4.26 -1.13
CA GLY A 38 8.85 -5.64 -1.59
C GLY A 38 7.42 -6.15 -1.37
N CYS A 39 6.49 -5.32 -0.89
CA CYS A 39 5.13 -5.74 -0.60
C CYS A 39 4.21 -5.62 -1.82
N TYR A 40 3.14 -6.44 -1.81
CA TYR A 40 2.04 -6.35 -2.78
C TYR A 40 1.22 -5.07 -2.52
N VAL A 41 1.24 -4.13 -3.44
CA VAL A 41 0.69 -2.78 -3.21
C VAL A 41 -0.82 -2.81 -2.97
N LYS A 42 -1.56 -3.69 -3.66
CA LYS A 42 -3.02 -3.79 -3.52
C LYS A 42 -3.49 -4.27 -2.13
N ILE A 43 -2.64 -4.94 -1.35
CA ILE A 43 -2.91 -5.22 0.07
C ILE A 43 -2.52 -4.00 0.90
N ARG A 44 -1.31 -3.48 0.69
CA ARG A 44 -0.75 -2.39 1.49
C ARG A 44 -1.59 -1.11 1.43
N THR A 45 -2.16 -0.77 0.27
CA THR A 45 -3.03 0.40 0.10
C THR A 45 -4.31 0.30 0.93
N LYS A 46 -4.77 -0.91 1.27
CA LYS A 46 -5.96 -1.14 2.09
C LYS A 46 -5.72 -1.02 3.58
N LEU A 47 -4.48 -1.11 4.07
CA LEU A 47 -4.21 -1.13 5.50
C LEU A 47 -4.20 0.30 6.08
N VAL A 48 -4.93 0.54 7.16
CA VAL A 48 -4.98 1.86 7.84
C VAL A 48 -3.59 2.31 8.28
N ASP A 49 -2.82 1.41 8.88
CA ASP A 49 -1.51 1.73 9.44
C ASP A 49 -0.37 1.74 8.40
N SER A 50 -0.68 1.50 7.13
CA SER A 50 0.32 1.55 6.06
C SER A 50 0.45 2.92 5.44
N ARG A 51 1.68 3.24 5.05
CA ARG A 51 2.05 4.44 4.26
C ARG A 51 2.90 4.04 3.06
N CYS A 52 2.95 4.92 2.06
CA CYS A 52 3.85 4.74 0.92
C CYS A 52 5.33 4.71 1.39
N PRO A 53 6.12 3.69 1.03
CA PRO A 53 7.51 3.53 1.45
C PRO A 53 8.52 4.28 0.56
N ASP A 54 8.06 5.25 -0.24
CA ASP A 54 8.95 6.04 -1.09
C ASP A 54 9.98 6.80 -0.22
N PRO A 55 11.29 6.68 -0.51
CA PRO A 55 12.34 7.23 0.34
C PRO A 55 12.44 8.76 0.28
N LEU A 56 11.88 9.40 -0.75
CA LEU A 56 11.87 10.85 -0.89
C LEU A 56 10.65 11.46 -0.20
N SER A 57 9.47 10.95 -0.52
CA SER A 57 8.22 11.39 0.09
C SER A 57 7.13 10.37 -0.13
N ALA A 58 6.44 10.00 0.95
CA ALA A 58 5.23 9.21 0.88
C ALA A 58 4.23 9.86 -0.10
N LYS A 59 3.74 9.09 -1.07
CA LYS A 59 2.73 9.53 -2.03
C LYS A 59 1.31 9.43 -1.50
N TRP A 60 1.15 8.68 -0.40
CA TRP A 60 -0.07 8.44 0.35
C TRP A 60 0.26 7.85 1.72
#